data_AF-A0A3T0D4R1-F1
#
_entry.id   AF-A0A3T0D4R1-F1
#
_cell.length_a   1.000
_cell.length_b   1.000
_cell.length_c   1.000
_cell.angle_alpha   90.00
_cell.angle_beta   90.00
_cell.angle_gamma   90.00
#
_symmetry.space_group_name_H-M   'P 1'
#
loop_
_entity.id
_entity.type
_entity.pdbx_description
1 polymer ?
#
loop_
_entity_poly.entity_id
_entity_poly.type
_entity_poly.pdbx_seq_one_letter_code
_entity_poly.pdbx_strand_id
1 'polypeptide(L)' 'MLGNMDIEEMLKLLTPVIVLQFVLMIFCLVKLKNDKVKYLPKWTWALIIIIFNFVGPIVYLLLGRERD' A
#
# COMPACT_ATOMS: atom_id res chain seq x y z
N MET A 1 3.33 -15.53 -33.82
CA MET A 1 4.07 -14.41 -33.22
C MET A 1 3.62 -14.15 -31.77
N LEU A 2 3.40 -15.19 -30.96
CA LEU A 2 3.09 -15.07 -29.52
C LEU A 2 4.00 -16.04 -28.74
N GLY A 3 5.24 -16.18 -29.19
CA GLY A 3 6.21 -17.09 -28.59
C GLY A 3 7.17 -16.25 -27.77
N ASN A 4 7.14 -16.42 -26.46
CA ASN A 4 8.06 -15.84 -25.48
C ASN A 4 7.84 -14.33 -25.22
N MET A 5 6.79 -13.99 -24.46
CA MET A 5 6.86 -12.75 -23.67
C MET A 5 7.94 -12.99 -22.63
N ASP A 6 9.12 -12.44 -22.87
CA ASP A 6 10.22 -12.50 -21.94
C ASP A 6 9.76 -11.95 -20.59
N ILE A 7 10.03 -12.69 -19.51
CA ILE A 7 9.66 -12.29 -18.14
C ILE A 7 10.20 -10.88 -17.84
N GLU A 8 11.30 -10.47 -18.48
CA GLU A 8 11.83 -9.11 -18.41
C GLU A 8 10.86 -8.03 -18.91
N GLU A 9 10.13 -8.27 -20.01
CA GLU A 9 9.16 -7.30 -20.55
C GLU A 9 7.94 -7.19 -19.63
N MET A 10 7.46 -8.33 -19.11
CA MET A 10 6.38 -8.35 -18.11
C MET A 10 6.80 -7.62 -16.83
N LEU A 11 8.02 -7.82 -16.35
CA LEU A 11 8.56 -7.13 -15.18
C LEU A 11 8.68 -5.63 -15.43
N LYS A 12 9.18 -5.19 -16.59
CA LYS A 12 9.24 -3.76 -16.95
C LYS A 12 7.87 -3.09 -16.94
N LEU A 13 6.83 -3.79 -17.41
CA LEU A 13 5.45 -3.29 -17.40
C LEU A 13 4.84 -3.22 -15.99
N LEU A 14 5.14 -4.20 -15.13
CA LEU A 14 4.64 -4.25 -13.75
C LEU A 14 5.43 -3.38 -12.77
N THR A 15 6.69 -3.05 -13.11
CA THR A 15 7.58 -2.21 -12.31
C THR A 15 6.90 -0.92 -11.81
N PRO A 16 6.26 -0.08 -12.65
CA PRO A 16 5.60 1.13 -12.15
C PRO A 16 4.48 0.86 -11.15
N VAL A 17 3.71 -0.22 -11.34
CA VAL A 17 2.61 -0.59 -10.45
C VAL A 17 3.16 -1.03 -9.08
N ILE A 18 4.20 -1.85 -9.09
CA ILE A 18 4.87 -2.32 -7.88
C ILE A 18 5.49 -1.15 -7.13
N VAL A 19 6.21 -0.26 -7.82
CA VAL A 19 6.81 0.95 -7.22
C VAL A 19 5.73 1.83 -6.60
N LEU A 20 4.63 2.09 -7.32
CA LEU A 20 3.52 2.88 -6.80
C LEU A 20 2.91 2.26 -5.54
N GLN A 21 2.72 0.94 -5.55
CA GLN A 21 2.20 0.19 -4.40
C GLN A 21 3.12 0.33 -3.17
N PHE A 22 4.43 0.15 -3.33
CA PHE A 22 5.39 0.32 -2.24
C PHE A 22 5.44 1.76 -1.72
N VAL A 23 5.42 2.75 -2.61
CA VAL A 23 5.38 4.17 -2.24
C VAL A 23 4.11 4.49 -1.44
N LEU A 24 2.95 4.01 -1.89
CA LEU A 24 1.67 4.19 -1.19
C LEU A 24 1.70 3.55 0.20
N MET A 25 2.22 2.32 0.30
CA MET A 25 2.35 1.59 1.55
C MET A 25 3.24 2.32 2.54
N ILE A 26 4.45 2.72 2.12
CA ILE A 26 5.40 3.47 2.97
C ILE A 26 4.79 4.81 3.38
N PHE A 27 4.17 5.53 2.44
CA PHE A 27 3.48 6.79 2.73
C PHE A 27 2.43 6.63 3.83
N CYS A 28 1.60 5.57 3.76
CA CYS A 28 0.59 5.29 4.78
C CYS A 28 1.21 4.91 6.12
N LEU A 29 2.28 4.11 6.15
CA LEU A 29 2.97 3.73 7.39
C LEU A 29 3.66 4.93 8.07
N VAL A 30 4.30 5.81 7.29
CA VAL A 30 4.88 7.06 7.81
C VAL A 30 3.78 7.96 8.36
N LYS A 31 2.68 8.11 7.62
CA LYS A 31 1.54 8.90 8.04
C LYS A 31 0.89 8.34 9.31
N LEU A 32 0.76 7.02 9.43
CA LEU A 32 0.25 6.30 10.60
C LEU A 32 1.02 6.61 11.89
N LYS A 33 2.32 6.87 11.77
CA LYS A 33 3.14 7.28 12.92
C LYS A 33 2.71 8.66 13.45
N ASN A 34 2.46 9.61 12.55
CA ASN A 34 2.18 11.00 12.89
C ASN A 34 0.71 11.28 13.19
N ASP A 35 -0.21 10.64 12.46
CA ASP A 35 -1.65 10.85 12.63
C ASP A 35 -2.19 10.12 13.87
N LYS A 36 -3.32 10.61 14.40
CA LYS A 36 -4.14 9.88 15.36
C LYS A 36 -4.96 8.84 14.60
N VAL A 37 -5.01 7.64 15.15
CA VAL A 37 -5.73 6.52 14.56
C VAL A 37 -7.12 6.38 15.16
N LYS A 38 -8.09 6.10 14.30
CA LYS A 38 -9.47 5.85 14.71
C LYS A 38 -9.75 4.34 14.76
N TYR A 39 -10.64 3.94 15.66
CA TYR A 39 -11.18 2.58 15.87
C TYR A 39 -10.21 1.48 16.35
N LEU A 40 -8.95 1.50 15.92
CA LEU A 40 -7.97 0.45 16.19
C LEU A 40 -6.61 1.04 16.59
N PRO A 41 -5.78 0.31 17.37
CA PRO A 41 -4.46 0.78 17.75
C PRO A 41 -3.52 0.85 16.53
N LYS A 42 -2.50 1.71 16.63
CA LYS A 42 -1.57 2.00 15.51
C LYS A 42 -0.95 0.74 14.91
N TRP A 43 -0.58 -0.23 15.75
CA TRP A 43 0.05 -1.46 15.29
C TRP A 43 -0.88 -2.34 14.45
N THR A 44 -2.18 -2.40 14.79
CA THR A 44 -3.17 -3.13 13.98
C THR A 44 -3.33 -2.52 12.59
N TRP A 45 -3.36 -1.19 12.50
CA TRP A 45 -3.40 -0.50 11.20
C TRP A 45 -2.15 -0.78 10.35
N ALA A 46 -0.96 -0.83 10.97
CA ALA A 46 0.26 -1.22 10.26
C ALA A 46 0.17 -2.64 9.70
N LEU A 47 -0.37 -3.59 10.49
CA LEU A 47 -0.60 -4.97 10.05
C LEU A 47 -1.57 -5.02 8.86
N ILE A 48 -2.67 -4.27 8.91
CA ILE A 48 -3.66 -4.20 7.83
C ILE A 48 -3.01 -3.66 6.53
N ILE A 49 -2.22 -2.59 6.64
CA ILE A 49 -1.52 -1.98 5.50
C ILE A 49 -0.59 -2.99 4.83
N ILE A 50 0.16 -3.77 5.61
CA ILE A 50 1.15 -4.73 5.09
C ILE A 50 0.47 -5.98 4.50
N ILE A 51 -0.52 -6.55 5.18
CA ILE A 51 -1.17 -7.80 4.75
C ILE A 51 -2.05 -7.58 3.53
N PHE A 52 -2.85 -6.51 3.53
CA PHE A 52 -3.83 -6.26 2.48
C PHE A 52 -3.28 -5.44 1.30
N ASN A 53 -1.98 -5.15 1.28
CA ASN A 53 -1.22 -4.57 0.16
C ASN A 53 -1.79 -3.29 -0.45
N PHE A 54 -2.73 -3.39 -1.39
CA PHE A 54 -3.39 -2.24 -2.02
C PHE A 54 -4.63 -1.81 -1.25
N VAL A 55 -5.40 -2.76 -0.74
CA VAL A 55 -6.65 -2.52 0.00
C VAL A 55 -6.35 -1.92 1.38
N GLY A 56 -5.30 -2.41 2.05
CA GLY A 56 -4.92 -1.96 3.39
C GLY A 56 -4.65 -0.45 3.49
N PRO A 57 -3.74 0.13 2.68
CA PRO A 57 -3.49 1.56 2.60
C PRO A 57 -4.75 2.38 2.29
N ILE A 58 -5.59 1.92 1.37
CA ILE A 58 -6.83 2.61 0.98
C ILE A 58 -7.79 2.68 2.17
N VAL A 59 -8.01 1.55 2.85
CA VAL A 59 -8.88 1.46 4.02
C VAL A 59 -8.33 2.33 5.17
N TYR A 60 -7.02 2.36 5.36
CA TYR A 60 -6.37 3.24 6.34
C TYR A 60 -6.60 4.73 6.03
N LEU A 61 -6.40 5.15 4.78
CA LEU A 61 -6.59 6.55 4.36
C LEU A 61 -8.05 7.01 4.46
N LEU A 62 -9.00 6.10 4.26
CA LEU A 62 -10.43 6.40 4.33
C LEU A 62 -10.97 6.39 5.76
N LEU A 63 -10.69 5.34 6.53
CA LEU A 63 -11.32 5.06 7.83
C LEU A 63 -10.37 5.13 9.03
N GLY A 64 -9.08 4.89 8.79
CA GLY A 64 -8.08 4.76 9.86
C GLY A 64 -7.54 6.07 10.40
N ARG A 65 -7.54 7.14 9.60
CA ARG A 65 -7.14 8.48 10.05
C ARG A 65 -8.29 9.19 10.74
N GLU A 66 -8.00 9.78 11.89
CA GLU A 66 -8.85 10.83 12.45
C GLU A 66 -8.64 12.09 11.60
N ARG A 67 -9.71 12.54 10.94
CA ARG A 67 -9.74 13.83 10.25
C ARG A 67 -10.29 14.80 11.30
N ASP A 68 -9.44 15.70 11.79
CA ASP A 68 -9.91 16.90 12.48
C ASP A 68 -10.89 17.67 11.57
#